data_AF-A0A9E5N0U4-F1
#
_entry.id   AF-A0A9E5N0U4-F1
#
_cell.length_a   1.000
_cell.length_b   1.000
_cell.length_c   1.000
_cell.angle_alpha   90.00
_cell.angle_beta   90.00
_cell.angle_gamma   90.00
#
_symmetry.space_group_name_H-M   'P 1'
#
loop_
_entity.id
_entity.type
_entity.pdbx_description
1 polymer ?
#
loop_
_entity_poly.entity_id
_entity_poly.type
_entity_poly.pdbx_seq_one_letter_code
_entity_poly.pdbx_strand_id
1 'polypeptide(L)'
;HGGTHVDAPIHFFQDRDTVDKIPLTRLVGEAAVVDVTEPCASNRDYQIDIEDLRRWEKNHNRQLVDVIVLLRTGMGRFWHDRRRYLGTDKTGQAAVAELHFPGLAPTA
;
A
#
# COMPACT_ATOMS: atom_id res chain seq x y z
N HIS A 1 0.99 -2.54 -14.67
CA HIS A 1 1.38 -2.95 -13.30
C HIS A 1 2.55 -3.92 -13.37
N GLY A 2 3.74 -3.48 -12.95
CA GLY A 2 4.95 -4.31 -12.91
C GLY A 2 6.01 -3.64 -12.04
N GLY A 3 6.54 -4.37 -11.05
CA GLY A 3 7.48 -3.81 -10.07
C GLY A 3 6.90 -2.65 -9.26
N THR A 4 7.77 -1.75 -8.78
CA THR A 4 7.37 -0.45 -8.23
C THR A 4 6.79 0.41 -9.36
N HIS A 5 5.53 0.82 -9.23
CA HIS A 5 4.80 1.54 -10.27
C HIS A 5 3.79 2.53 -9.67
N VAL A 6 3.08 3.25 -10.53
CA VAL A 6 2.00 4.17 -10.18
C VAL A 6 0.68 3.68 -10.75
N ASP A 7 -0.39 3.77 -9.95
CA ASP A 7 -1.75 3.56 -10.39
C ASP A 7 -2.41 4.91 -10.67
N ALA A 8 -2.77 5.15 -11.93
CA ALA A 8 -3.48 6.36 -12.32
C ALA A 8 -5.00 6.23 -12.04
N PRO A 9 -5.74 7.33 -11.82
CA PRO A 9 -7.17 7.28 -11.52
C PRO A 9 -8.01 6.48 -12.52
N ILE A 10 -7.66 6.51 -13.82
CA ILE A 10 -8.33 5.74 -14.87
C ILE A 10 -8.29 4.22 -14.63
N HIS A 11 -7.38 3.73 -13.78
CA HIS A 11 -7.22 2.30 -13.52
C HIS A 11 -8.47 1.66 -12.90
N PHE A 12 -9.25 2.42 -12.13
CA PHE A 12 -10.51 1.96 -11.53
C PHE A 12 -11.74 2.77 -11.94
N PHE A 13 -11.56 4.02 -12.35
CA PHE A 13 -12.66 4.92 -12.65
C PHE A 13 -12.62 5.32 -14.12
N GLN A 14 -13.62 4.89 -14.88
CA GLN A 14 -13.75 5.28 -16.28
C GLN A 14 -13.74 6.81 -16.42
N ASP A 15 -13.14 7.31 -17.50
CA ASP A 15 -13.09 8.74 -17.86
C ASP A 15 -12.31 9.63 -16.88
N ARG A 16 -11.43 9.03 -16.06
CA ARG A 16 -10.49 9.79 -15.20
C ARG A 16 -9.10 9.91 -15.83
N ASP A 17 -8.24 10.66 -15.16
CA ASP A 17 -6.91 11.00 -15.66
C ASP A 17 -6.06 9.74 -15.93
N THR A 18 -5.48 9.71 -17.12
CA THR A 18 -4.37 8.83 -17.49
C THR A 18 -3.08 9.32 -16.82
N VAL A 19 -2.06 8.47 -16.76
CA VAL A 19 -0.80 8.80 -16.04
C VAL A 19 -0.13 10.08 -16.56
N ASP A 20 -0.19 10.34 -17.87
CA ASP A 20 0.35 11.54 -18.52
C ASP A 20 -0.40 12.83 -18.18
N LYS A 21 -1.62 12.72 -17.62
CA LYS A 21 -2.46 13.85 -17.20
C LYS A 21 -2.35 14.17 -15.71
N ILE A 22 -1.67 13.33 -14.92
CA ILE A 22 -1.48 13.57 -13.49
C ILE A 22 -0.51 14.76 -13.33
N PRO A 23 -0.91 15.85 -12.65
CA PRO A 23 0.01 16.95 -12.38
C PRO A 23 1.21 16.49 -11.57
N LEU A 24 2.41 16.93 -11.93
CA LEU A 24 3.65 16.59 -11.19
C LEU A 24 3.58 16.97 -9.70
N THR A 25 2.82 18.02 -9.37
CA THR A 25 2.58 18.45 -7.98
C THR A 25 1.83 17.42 -7.13
N ARG A 26 1.18 16.41 -7.74
CA ARG A 26 0.60 15.27 -7.03
C ARG A 26 1.55 14.07 -6.89
N LEU A 27 2.69 14.11 -7.58
CA LEU A 27 3.69 13.04 -7.57
C LEU A 27 4.92 13.39 -6.71
N VAL A 28 5.00 14.64 -6.22
CA VAL A 28 6.07 15.14 -5.38
C VAL A 28 5.46 15.90 -4.22
N GLY A 29 5.86 15.55 -3.00
CA GLY A 29 5.36 16.18 -1.79
C GLY A 29 5.99 15.60 -0.54
N GLU A 30 5.55 16.10 0.61
CA GLU A 30 5.90 15.51 1.90
C GLU A 30 5.29 14.12 2.03
N ALA A 31 6.00 13.23 2.72
CA ALA A 31 5.54 11.87 2.96
C ALA A 31 5.52 11.53 4.44
N ALA A 32 4.43 10.91 4.89
CA ALA A 32 4.30 10.30 6.20
C ALA A 32 4.58 8.79 6.07
N VAL A 33 5.57 8.28 6.81
CA VAL A 33 5.85 6.85 6.85
C VAL A 33 5.14 6.24 8.06
N VAL A 34 4.05 5.52 7.81
CA VAL A 34 3.31 4.76 8.83
C VAL A 34 3.94 3.37 8.92
N ASP A 35 4.69 3.14 10.01
CA ASP A 35 5.39 1.88 10.22
C ASP A 35 4.49 0.85 10.90
N VAL A 36 4.12 -0.18 10.13
CA VAL A 36 3.31 -1.33 10.55
C VAL A 36 4.11 -2.64 10.38
N THR A 37 5.45 -2.55 10.34
CA THR A 37 6.32 -3.70 10.10
C THR A 37 6.13 -4.82 11.14
N GLU A 38 5.97 -4.46 12.41
CA GLU A 38 5.79 -5.41 13.52
C GLU A 38 4.45 -6.16 13.44
N PRO A 39 3.28 -5.49 13.34
CA PRO A 39 2.02 -6.21 13.18
C PRO A 39 1.98 -7.03 11.88
N CYS A 40 2.51 -6.53 10.77
CA CYS A 40 2.63 -7.29 9.52
C CYS A 40 3.57 -8.49 9.60
N ALA A 41 4.59 -8.46 10.48
CA ALA A 41 5.46 -9.62 10.71
C ALA A 41 4.75 -10.72 11.51
N SER A 42 3.82 -10.33 12.38
CA SER A 42 3.04 -11.25 13.22
C SER A 42 1.80 -11.79 12.53
N ASN A 43 1.23 -11.01 11.60
CA ASN A 43 0.05 -11.39 10.81
C ASN A 43 0.28 -11.04 9.34
N ARG A 44 0.35 -12.07 8.50
CA ARG A 44 0.54 -11.93 7.05
C ARG A 44 -0.62 -11.21 6.36
N ASP A 45 -1.82 -11.34 6.90
CA ASP A 45 -3.05 -10.72 6.39
C ASP A 45 -3.46 -9.52 7.25
N TYR A 46 -2.49 -8.84 7.86
CA TYR A 46 -2.75 -7.65 8.67
C TYR A 46 -3.48 -6.60 7.84
N GLN A 47 -4.65 -6.20 8.33
CA GLN A 47 -5.46 -5.13 7.75
C GLN A 47 -5.09 -3.83 8.46
N ILE A 48 -4.32 -3.00 7.77
CA ILE A 48 -3.92 -1.67 8.25
C ILE A 48 -5.19 -0.82 8.30
N ASP A 49 -5.52 -0.32 9.48
CA ASP A 49 -6.78 0.37 9.73
C ASP A 49 -6.60 1.84 10.12
N ILE A 50 -7.72 2.52 10.39
CA ILE A 50 -7.74 3.92 10.79
C ILE A 50 -6.98 4.19 12.10
N GLU A 51 -6.86 3.21 12.99
CA GLU A 51 -6.16 3.38 14.27
C GLU A 51 -4.64 3.39 14.09
N ASP A 52 -4.10 2.69 13.09
CA ASP A 52 -2.68 2.82 12.70
C ASP A 52 -2.37 4.25 12.24
N LEU A 53 -3.26 4.84 11.43
CA LEU A 53 -3.13 6.20 10.92
C LEU A 53 -3.26 7.23 12.05
N ARG A 54 -4.29 7.12 12.89
CA ARG A 54 -4.50 8.00 14.05
C ARG A 54 -3.35 7.94 15.05
N ARG A 55 -2.79 6.75 15.27
CA ARG A 55 -1.62 6.58 16.13
C ARG A 55 -0.42 7.31 15.57
N TRP A 56 -0.21 7.22 14.26
CA TRP A 56 0.84 8.00 13.60
C TRP A 56 0.62 9.50 13.80
N GLU A 57 -0.59 10.01 13.54
CA GLU A 57 -0.92 11.43 13.70
C GLU A 57 -0.66 11.92 15.13
N LYS A 58 -1.11 11.14 16.12
CA LYS A 58 -0.91 11.45 17.54
C LYS A 58 0.57 11.48 17.92
N ASN A 59 1.35 10.50 17.47
CA ASN A 59 2.77 10.40 17.82
C ASN A 59 3.62 11.50 17.18
N HIS A 60 3.22 12.00 16.02
CA HIS A 60 3.93 13.06 15.30
C HIS A 60 3.31 14.46 15.50
N ASN A 61 2.19 14.53 16.21
CA ASN A 61 1.38 15.74 16.36
C ASN A 61 1.11 16.44 15.01
N ARG A 62 0.74 15.64 14.00
CA ARG A 62 0.57 16.09 12.60
C ARG A 62 -0.57 15.31 11.94
N GLN A 63 -1.45 16.01 11.24
CA GLN A 63 -2.51 15.38 10.45
C GLN A 63 -1.98 14.82 9.11
N LEU A 64 -2.60 13.76 8.63
CA LEU A 64 -2.34 13.15 7.32
C LEU A 64 -3.16 13.84 6.21
N VAL A 65 -3.08 15.17 6.12
CA VAL A 65 -3.75 15.97 5.09
C VAL A 65 -2.71 16.52 4.12
N ASP A 66 -3.00 16.44 2.81
CA ASP A 66 -2.12 16.90 1.72
C ASP A 66 -0.68 16.32 1.78
N VAL A 67 -0.56 15.07 2.25
CA VAL A 67 0.70 14.33 2.32
C VAL A 67 0.60 12.97 1.63
N ILE A 68 1.73 12.47 1.14
CA ILE A 68 1.84 11.10 0.64
C ILE A 68 1.95 10.16 1.84
N VAL A 69 0.99 9.26 2.01
CA VAL A 69 1.05 8.25 3.09
C VAL A 69 1.73 6.98 2.57
N LEU A 70 2.87 6.64 3.17
CA LEU A 70 3.64 5.43 2.85
C LEU A 70 3.46 4.40 3.97
N LEU A 71 2.88 3.26 3.64
CA LEU A 71 2.70 2.15 4.57
C LEU A 71 3.93 1.24 4.55
N ARG A 72 4.73 1.26 5.62
CA ARG A 72 5.91 0.40 5.75
C ARG A 72 5.53 -0.91 6.41
N THR A 73 5.30 -1.94 5.59
CA THR A 73 4.95 -3.30 6.04
C THR A 73 6.17 -4.22 6.23
N GLY A 74 7.32 -3.81 5.68
CA GLY A 74 8.52 -4.64 5.62
C GLY A 74 8.49 -5.75 4.55
N MET A 75 7.41 -5.90 3.77
CA MET A 75 7.29 -6.94 2.73
C MET A 75 8.27 -6.79 1.56
N GLY A 76 8.76 -5.58 1.30
CA GLY A 76 9.72 -5.34 0.20
C GLY A 76 10.98 -6.21 0.26
N ARG A 77 11.40 -6.66 1.45
CA ARG A 77 12.55 -7.58 1.61
C ARG A 77 12.33 -8.95 0.98
N PHE A 78 11.08 -9.32 0.69
CA PHE A 78 10.71 -10.59 0.07
C PHE A 78 10.50 -10.48 -1.44
N TRP A 79 10.78 -9.34 -2.07
CA TRP A 79 10.56 -9.13 -3.51
C TRP A 79 11.15 -10.24 -4.42
N HIS A 80 12.31 -10.80 -4.05
CA HIS A 80 12.97 -11.88 -4.79
C HIS A 80 12.37 -13.28 -4.55
N ASP A 81 11.45 -13.42 -3.59
CA ASP A 81 10.81 -14.67 -3.19
C ASP A 81 9.29 -14.54 -3.33
N ARG A 82 8.76 -15.05 -4.44
CA ARG A 82 7.34 -14.92 -4.80
C ARG A 82 6.42 -15.50 -3.72
N ARG A 83 6.72 -16.69 -3.20
CA ARG A 83 5.93 -17.32 -2.15
C ARG A 83 5.91 -16.46 -0.90
N ARG A 84 7.05 -15.93 -0.47
CA ARG A 84 7.11 -15.07 0.72
C ARG A 84 6.49 -13.70 0.49
N TYR A 85 6.51 -13.17 -0.73
CA TYR A 85 5.92 -11.88 -1.07
C TYR A 85 4.40 -11.95 -1.26
N LEU A 86 3.89 -12.93 -2.02
CA LEU A 86 2.49 -13.03 -2.41
C LEU A 86 1.68 -14.09 -1.66
N GLY A 87 2.34 -15.00 -0.93
CA GLY A 87 1.70 -16.10 -0.21
C GLY A 87 1.59 -17.39 -1.02
N THR A 88 1.81 -17.32 -2.34
CA THR A 88 1.72 -18.47 -3.25
C THR A 88 2.70 -18.31 -4.40
N ASP A 89 3.19 -19.43 -4.93
CA ASP A 89 3.96 -19.43 -6.19
C ASP A 89 3.05 -19.50 -7.42
N LYS A 90 1.75 -19.79 -7.23
CA LYS A 90 0.81 -19.88 -8.35
C LYS A 90 0.68 -18.54 -9.06
N THR A 91 0.35 -18.61 -10.34
CA THR A 91 0.13 -17.45 -11.22
C THR A 91 -1.22 -17.57 -11.92
N GLY A 92 -1.74 -16.45 -12.42
CA GLY A 92 -3.03 -16.40 -13.12
C GLY A 92 -4.23 -16.42 -12.17
N GLN A 93 -5.43 -16.57 -12.73
CA GLN A 93 -6.69 -16.39 -12.01
C GLN A 93 -6.83 -17.30 -10.78
N ALA A 94 -6.34 -18.54 -10.86
CA ALA A 94 -6.41 -19.49 -9.75
C ALA A 94 -5.59 -19.06 -8.52
N ALA A 95 -4.55 -18.23 -8.71
CA ALA A 95 -3.70 -17.76 -7.62
C ALA A 95 -4.35 -16.66 -6.77
N VAL A 96 -5.37 -15.98 -7.29
CA VAL A 96 -5.99 -14.80 -6.65
C VAL A 96 -6.55 -15.15 -5.26
N ALA A 97 -7.19 -16.31 -5.13
CA ALA A 97 -7.75 -16.79 -3.87
C ALA A 97 -6.69 -17.23 -2.84
N GLU A 98 -5.42 -17.35 -3.26
CA GLU A 98 -4.30 -17.79 -2.41
C GLU A 98 -3.33 -16.64 -2.10
N LEU A 99 -3.69 -15.42 -2.46
CA LEU A 99 -2.90 -14.24 -2.15
C LEU A 99 -3.03 -13.91 -0.66
N HIS A 100 -1.89 -13.87 0.02
CA HIS A 100 -1.79 -13.49 1.42
C HIS A 100 -0.67 -12.47 1.59
N PHE A 101 -1.02 -11.25 1.93
CA PHE A 101 -0.12 -10.14 2.21
C PHE A 101 -0.90 -9.01 2.91
N PRO A 102 -0.21 -8.11 3.65
CA PRO A 102 -0.89 -7.03 4.33
C PRO A 102 -1.59 -6.08 3.35
N GLY A 103 -2.73 -5.54 3.76
CA GLY A 103 -3.53 -4.63 2.95
C GLY A 103 -4.22 -3.58 3.81
N LEU A 104 -4.89 -2.62 3.17
CA LEU A 104 -5.74 -1.67 3.87
C LEU A 104 -7.06 -2.34 4.26
N ALA A 105 -7.52 -2.08 5.49
CA ALA A 105 -8.89 -2.37 5.88
C ALA A 105 -9.85 -1.49 5.06
N PRO A 106 -11.07 -1.96 4.72
CA PRO A 106 -12.06 -1.13 4.01
C PRO A 106 -12.49 0.14 4.78
N THR A 107 -12.25 0.18 6.09
CA THR A 107 -12.59 1.29 6.99
C THR A 107 -11.41 2.23 7.28
N ALA A 108 -10.24 1.96 6.70
CA ALA A 108 -9.04 2.77 6.86
C ALA A 108 -9.15 4.12 6.15
#